data_AF-A0A2P8CY79-F1
#
_entry.id   AF-A0A2P8CY79-F1
#
_cell.length_a   1.000
_cell.length_b   1.000
_cell.length_c   1.000
_cell.angle_alpha   90.00
_cell.angle_beta   90.00
_cell.angle_gamma   90.00
#
_symmetry.space_group_name_H-M   'P 1'
#
loop_
_entity.id
_entity.type
_entity.pdbx_description
1 polymer ?
#
loop_
_entity_poly.entity_id
_entity_poly.type
_entity_poly.pdbx_seq_one_letter_code
_entity_poly.pdbx_strand_id
1 'polypeptide(L)' 'MSIPPELVLALLYAGSDAVILRGSDGALEVVPATRAESDGQILYSQEQLLSEGIAGLGLVA' A
#
# COMPACT_ATOMS: atom_id res chain seq x y z
N MET A 1 1.72 11.08 -7.38
CA MET A 1 2.56 10.01 -7.96
C MET A 1 1.72 8.75 -7.91
N SER A 2 1.53 8.04 -9.03
CA SER A 2 0.68 6.85 -9.08
C SER A 2 1.48 5.63 -8.61
N ILE A 3 0.88 4.80 -7.74
CA ILE A 3 1.48 3.51 -7.32
C ILE A 3 1.40 2.54 -8.50
N PRO A 4 2.49 1.85 -8.87
CA PRO A 4 2.47 0.84 -9.92
C PRO A 4 1.41 -0.25 -9.65
N PRO A 5 0.58 -0.64 -10.66
CA PRO A 5 -0.48 -1.62 -10.49
C PRO A 5 0.01 -2.98 -9.93
N GLU A 6 1.22 -3.39 -10.27
CA GLU A 6 1.85 -4.61 -9.77
C GLU A 6 2.07 -4.57 -8.26
N LEU A 7 2.37 -3.41 -7.67
CA LEU A 7 2.52 -3.27 -6.23
C LEU A 7 1.17 -3.26 -5.52
N VAL A 8 0.14 -2.69 -6.16
CA VAL A 8 -1.24 -2.79 -5.68
C VAL A 8 -1.67 -4.25 -5.59
N LEU A 9 -1.46 -5.02 -6.68
CA LEU A 9 -1.78 -6.44 -6.70
C LEU A 9 -0.96 -7.23 -5.67
N ALA A 10 0.33 -6.93 -5.52
CA ALA A 10 1.19 -7.57 -4.53
C ALA A 10 0.70 -7.28 -3.09
N LEU A 11 0.28 -6.05 -2.79
CA LEU A 11 -0.29 -5.68 -1.49
C LEU A 11 -1.62 -6.39 -1.22
N LEU A 12 -2.50 -6.49 -2.22
CA LEU A 12 -3.76 -7.22 -2.10
C LEU A 12 -3.53 -8.71 -1.85
N TYR A 13 -2.53 -9.30 -2.52
CA TYR A 13 -2.13 -10.69 -2.31
C TYR A 13 -1.48 -10.93 -0.94
N ALA A 14 -0.62 -10.02 -0.49
CA ALA A 14 0.11 -10.16 0.77
C ALA A 14 -0.78 -10.08 2.02
N GLY A 15 -1.93 -9.41 1.93
CA GLY A 15 -2.90 -9.33 3.03
C GLY A 15 -2.79 -8.07 3.88
N SER A 16 -3.57 -8.02 4.95
CA SER A 16 -3.74 -6.85 5.83
C SER A 16 -2.47 -6.47 6.60
N ASP A 17 -1.55 -7.41 6.79
CA ASP A 17 -0.33 -7.22 7.56
C ASP A 17 0.82 -6.66 6.71
N ALA A 18 0.55 -6.32 5.45
CA ALA A 18 1.52 -5.75 4.52
C ALA A 18 1.20 -4.29 4.20
N VAL A 19 2.23 -3.55 3.79
CA VAL A 19 2.15 -2.15 3.36
C VAL A 19 3.03 -1.92 2.14
N ILE A 20 2.68 -0.93 1.33
CA ILE A 20 3.59 -0.35 0.34
C ILE A 20 4.42 0.73 1.02
N LEU A 21 5.72 0.56 0.97
CA LEU A 21 6.72 1.46 1.55
C LEU A 21 7.55 2.10 0.44
N ARG A 22 7.94 3.36 0.65
CA ARG A 22 9.02 4.01 -0.09
C ARG A 22 10.29 3.98 0.74
N GLY A 23 11.30 3.28 0.24
CA GLY A 23 12.64 3.22 0.82
C GLY A 23 13.37 4.57 0.73
N SER A 24 14.49 4.68 1.44
CA SER A 24 15.35 5.88 1.44
C SER A 24 16.03 6.14 0.10
N ASP A 25 16.16 5.11 -0.73
CA ASP A 25 16.61 5.16 -2.13
C ASP A 25 15.49 5.55 -3.11
N GLY A 26 14.25 5.72 -2.62
CA GLY A 26 13.07 6.04 -3.42
C GLY A 26 12.41 4.82 -4.07
N ALA A 27 12.94 3.61 -3.87
CA ALA A 27 12.32 2.39 -4.35
C ALA A 27 10.99 2.13 -3.63
N LEU A 28 10.05 1.49 -4.33
CA LEU A 28 8.76 1.11 -3.78
C LEU A 28 8.74 -0.39 -3.57
N GLU A 29 8.37 -0.82 -2.36
CA GLU A 29 8.36 -2.23 -1.98
C GLU A 29 7.10 -2.58 -1.19
N VAL A 30 6.67 -3.84 -1.26
CA VAL A 30 5.66 -4.41 -0.34
C VAL A 30 6.39 -5.16 0.77
N VAL A 31 6.18 -4.72 2.00
CA VAL A 31 6.83 -5.29 3.19
C VAL A 31 5.80 -5.56 4.29
N PRO A 32 6.09 -6.46 5.25
CA PRO A 32 5.30 -6.57 6.46
C PRO A 32 5.26 -5.23 7.21
N ALA A 33 4.11 -4.85 7.75
CA ALA A 33 3.90 -3.60 8.47
C ALA A 33 4.88 -3.44 9.65
N THR A 34 5.20 -4.55 10.33
CA THR A 34 6.17 -4.60 11.43
C THR A 34 7.60 -4.20 11.04
N ARG A 35 7.97 -4.36 9.76
CA ARG A 35 9.28 -3.96 9.23
C ARG A 35 9.28 -2.51 8.75
N ALA A 36 8.13 -1.99 8.36
CA ALA A 36 8.02 -0.68 7.71
C ALA A 36 8.38 0.49 8.64
N GLU A 37 8.20 0.35 9.95
CA GLU A 37 8.48 1.42 10.92
C GLU A 37 9.96 1.86 10.94
N SER A 38 10.88 1.01 10.46
CA SER A 38 12.33 1.28 10.47
C SER A 38 12.92 1.56 9.08
N ASP A 39 12.21 1.20 8.01
CA ASP A 39 12.82 1.03 6.67
C ASP A 39 12.46 2.14 5.68
N GLY A 40 11.51 3.03 6.00
CA GLY A 40 11.08 4.07 5.06
C GLY A 40 9.73 4.72 5.36
N GLN A 41 9.14 5.35 4.34
CA GLN A 41 7.83 5.99 4.43
C GLN A 41 6.74 5.01 3.98
N ILE A 42 5.79 4.70 4.85
CA ILE A 42 4.57 3.98 4.46
C ILE A 42 3.73 4.87 3.54
N LEU A 43 3.41 4.37 2.35
CA LEU A 43 2.55 5.05 1.38
C LEU A 43 1.11 4.55 1.44
N TYR A 44 0.92 3.23 1.53
CA TYR A 44 -0.40 2.61 1.55
C TYR A 44 -0.41 1.36 2.43
N SER A 45 -1.39 1.27 3.32
CA SER A 45 -1.85 -0.02 3.84
C SER A 45 -2.88 -0.64 2.90
N GLN A 46 -3.14 -1.94 3.06
CA GLN A 46 -4.20 -2.61 2.31
C GLN A 46 -5.58 -1.97 2.56
N GLU A 47 -5.87 -1.61 3.82
CA GLU A 47 -7.12 -0.96 4.20
C GLU A 47 -7.32 0.40 3.52
N GLN A 48 -6.27 1.23 3.48
CA GLN A 48 -6.32 2.52 2.76
C GLN A 48 -6.60 2.32 1.27
N LEU A 49 -5.94 1.35 0.64
CA LEU A 49 -6.10 1.07 -0.77
C LEU A 49 -7.53 0.62 -1.10
N LEU A 50 -8.09 -0.26 -0.27
CA LEU A 50 -9.49 -0.70 -0.42
C LEU A 50 -10.48 0.44 -0.17
N SER A 51 -10.26 1.25 0.87
CA SER A 51 -11.11 2.39 1.20
C SER A 51 -11.18 3.42 0.07
N GLU A 52 -10.04 3.81 -0.48
CA GLU A 52 -9.97 4.70 -1.64
C GLU A 52 -10.59 4.07 -2.89
N GLY A 53 -10.36 2.77 -3.11
CA GLY A 53 -11.00 2.02 -4.19
C GLY A 53 -12.52 2.04 -4.10
N ILE A 54 -13.09 1.76 -2.92
CA ILE A 54 -14.54 1.79 -2.66
C ILE A 54 -15.10 3.20 -2.87
N ALA A 55 -14.41 4.23 -2.36
CA ALA A 55 -14.79 5.62 -2.58
C ALA A 55 -14.81 5.98 -4.09
N GLY A 56 -13.81 5.51 -4.84
CA GLY A 56 -13.73 5.71 -6.29
C GLY A 56 -14.84 5.00 -7.09
N LEU A 57 -15.45 3.95 -6.54
CA LEU A 57 -16.62 3.28 -7.14
C LEU A 57 -17.93 4.05 -6.93
N GLY A 58 -17.92 5.15 -6.16
CA GLY A 58 -19.14 5.92 -5.85
C GLY A 58 -20.14 5.15 -4.98
N LEU A 59 -19.67 4.12 -4.26
CA LEU A 59 -20.48 3.29 -3.36
C LEU A 59 -20.66 3.93 -1.97
N VAL A 60 -20.19 5.16 -1.79
CA VAL A 60 -20.38 5.94 -0.56
C VAL A 60 -21.64 6.78 -0.74
N ALA A 61 -22.68 6.44 0.04
CA ALA A 61 -23.93 7.18 0.14
C ALA A 61 -23.75 8.55 0.82
#